data_AF-A0A2V5RPF1-F1
#
_entry.id   AF-A0A2V5RPF1-F1
#
_cell.length_a   1.000
_cell.length_b   1.000
_cell.length_c   1.000
_cell.angle_alpha   90.00
_cell.angle_beta   90.00
_cell.angle_gamma   90.00
#
_symmetry.space_group_name_H-M   'P 1'
#
loop_
_entity.id
_entity.type
_entity.pdbx_description
1 polymer ?
#
loop_
_entity_poly.entity_id
_entity_poly.type
_entity_poly.pdbx_seq_one_letter_code
_entity_poly.pdbx_strand_id
1 'polypeptide(L)'
;MNPKIICLLAAVSLVFSGIAFAAGARTYQITGTVVEATGSKVTVEKGPERFEIDIDPATTKGSAELKVGSTVTVTYVMSATKIEGGAASSSKEETKASANP
;
A
#
# COMPACT_ATOMS: atom_id res chain seq x y z
N MET A 1 17.71 -34.61 15.56
CA MET A 1 17.02 -33.33 15.27
C MET A 1 17.11 -32.46 16.51
N ASN A 2 17.74 -31.28 16.44
CA ASN A 2 18.08 -30.47 17.61
C ASN A 2 16.83 -29.73 18.13
N PRO A 3 16.40 -29.88 19.40
CA PRO A 3 15.17 -29.27 19.90
C PRO A 3 15.17 -27.73 19.77
N LYS A 4 16.36 -27.12 19.73
CA LYS A 4 16.54 -25.68 19.49
C LYS A 4 16.11 -25.25 18.08
N ILE A 5 16.32 -26.12 17.08
CA ILE A 5 15.92 -25.88 15.69
C ILE A 5 14.41 -26.02 15.53
N ILE A 6 13.78 -26.94 16.28
CA ILE A 6 12.33 -27.13 16.27
C ILE A 6 11.61 -25.91 16.88
N CYS A 7 12.10 -25.38 18.00
CA CYS A 7 11.55 -24.16 18.60
C CYS A 7 11.74 -22.91 17.72
N LEU A 8 12.90 -22.78 17.06
CA LEU A 8 13.17 -21.65 16.17
C LEU A 8 12.26 -21.69 14.93
N LEU A 9 12.01 -22.88 14.38
CA LEU A 9 11.14 -23.06 13.21
C LEU A 9 9.64 -22.87 13.55
N ALA A 10 9.23 -23.24 14.77
CA ALA A 10 7.88 -22.97 15.28
C ALA A 10 7.64 -21.46 15.53
N ALA A 11 8.66 -20.73 16.01
CA ALA A 11 8.56 -19.28 16.21
C ALA A 11 8.48 -18.50 14.89
N VAL A 12 9.17 -18.96 13.84
CA VAL A 12 9.08 -18.37 12.48
C VAL A 12 7.71 -18.59 11.85
N SER A 13 7.07 -19.73 12.13
CA SER A 13 5.74 -20.06 11.57
C SER A 13 4.63 -19.18 12.15
N LEU A 14 4.78 -18.68 13.38
CA LEU A 14 3.78 -17.85 14.06
C LEU A 14 3.77 -16.38 13.58
N VAL A 15 4.84 -15.91 12.93
CA VAL A 15 4.93 -14.55 12.39
C VAL A 15 4.14 -14.38 11.08
N PHE A 16 3.82 -15.47 10.38
CA PHE A 16 3.15 -15.41 9.07
C PHE A 16 1.61 -15.51 9.15
N SER A 17 1.03 -15.77 10.32
CA SER A 17 -0.43 -15.95 10.48
C SER A 17 -1.24 -14.64 10.60
N GLY A 18 -0.63 -13.48 10.32
CA GLY A 18 -1.21 -12.18 10.70
C GLY A 18 -2.02 -11.41 9.64
N ILE A 19 -2.13 -11.88 8.40
CA ILE A 19 -2.87 -11.11 7.36
C ILE A 19 -4.16 -11.83 6.97
N ALA A 20 -5.03 -12.03 7.96
CA ALA A 20 -6.45 -12.23 7.72
C ALA A 20 -7.18 -10.92 8.06
N PHE A 21 -7.01 -9.90 7.21
CA PHE A 21 -7.83 -8.69 7.30
C PHE A 21 -8.73 -8.61 6.07
N ALA A 22 -10.03 -8.76 6.38
CA ALA A 22 -11.23 -8.17 5.81
C ALA A 22 -11.21 -7.79 4.31
N ALA A 23 -12.31 -8.09 3.62
CA ALA A 23 -12.70 -7.52 2.34
C ALA A 23 -13.01 -6.01 2.45
N GLY A 24 -12.06 -5.22 2.96
CA GLY A 24 -12.00 -3.76 2.95
C GLY A 24 -10.88 -3.32 2.01
N ALA A 25 -10.87 -2.04 1.64
CA ALA A 25 -10.02 -1.45 0.60
C ALA A 25 -8.58 -2.00 0.56
N ARG A 26 -8.07 -2.24 -0.67
CA ARG A 26 -6.73 -2.78 -0.90
C ARG A 26 -5.70 -1.93 -0.14
N THR A 27 -4.88 -2.60 0.66
CA THR A 27 -3.70 -2.02 1.27
C THR A 27 -2.59 -1.96 0.22
N TYR A 28 -1.98 -0.79 0.11
CA TYR A 28 -0.86 -0.52 -0.79
C TYR A 28 0.38 -0.25 0.03
N GLN A 29 1.54 -0.44 -0.59
CA GLN A 29 2.82 -0.15 0.01
C GLN A 29 3.68 0.68 -0.93
N ILE A 30 4.36 1.65 -0.36
CA ILE A 30 5.36 2.43 -1.06
C ILE A 30 6.62 2.55 -0.21
N THR A 31 7.78 2.28 -0.82
CA THR A 31 9.08 2.54 -0.21
C THR A 31 9.71 3.74 -0.88
N GLY A 32 10.05 4.76 -0.08
CA GLY A 32 10.57 6.02 -0.57
C GLY A 32 11.34 6.80 0.49
N THR A 33 11.91 7.92 0.10
CA THR A 33 12.65 8.82 1.00
C THR A 33 11.69 9.87 1.56
N VAL A 34 11.68 10.04 2.88
CA VAL A 34 10.87 11.09 3.54
C VAL A 34 11.45 12.45 3.20
N VAL A 35 10.61 13.35 2.67
CA VAL A 35 11.00 14.74 2.39
C VAL A 35 10.30 15.74 3.31
N GLU A 36 9.19 15.33 3.92
CA GLU A 36 8.44 16.12 4.91
C GLU A 36 7.71 15.18 5.87
N ALA A 37 7.67 15.53 7.16
CA ALA A 37 6.85 14.84 8.15
C ALA A 37 6.38 15.86 9.21
N THR A 38 5.08 15.98 9.39
CA THR A 38 4.48 16.97 10.33
C THR A 38 3.59 16.32 11.40
N GLY A 39 3.68 15.00 11.56
CA GLY A 39 2.87 14.21 12.50
C GLY A 39 1.44 13.92 12.03
N SER A 40 0.83 14.85 11.28
CA SER A 40 -0.47 14.66 10.61
C SER A 40 -0.36 14.20 9.16
N LYS A 41 0.83 14.34 8.54
CA LYS A 41 1.12 13.88 7.18
C LYS A 41 2.59 13.49 7.05
N VAL A 42 2.86 12.66 6.06
CA VAL A 42 4.20 12.33 5.57
C VAL A 42 4.24 12.47 4.07
N THR A 43 5.33 13.06 3.56
CA THR A 43 5.60 13.14 2.14
C THR A 43 6.81 12.27 1.83
N VAL A 44 6.65 11.33 0.89
CA VAL A 44 7.72 10.44 0.43
C VAL A 44 7.97 10.62 -1.07
N GLU A 45 9.23 10.55 -1.47
CA GLU A 45 9.63 10.52 -2.88
C GLU A 45 10.06 9.10 -3.29
N LYS A 46 9.57 8.65 -4.45
CA LYS A 46 9.96 7.40 -5.08
C LYS A 46 10.30 7.69 -6.54
N GLY A 47 11.59 7.83 -6.83
CA GLY A 47 12.05 8.27 -8.15
C GLY A 47 11.56 9.70 -8.44
N PRO A 48 10.87 9.95 -9.56
CA PRO A 48 10.34 11.28 -9.88
C PRO A 48 8.99 11.60 -9.23
N GLU A 49 8.35 10.62 -8.57
CA GLU A 49 7.01 10.77 -8.00
C GLU A 49 7.08 11.16 -6.51
N ARG A 50 6.21 12.08 -6.11
CA ARG A 50 6.04 12.54 -4.72
C ARG A 50 4.65 12.13 -4.22
N PHE A 51 4.60 11.46 -3.08
CA PHE A 51 3.37 10.98 -2.46
C PHE A 51 3.18 11.68 -1.13
N GLU A 52 2.06 12.39 -0.98
CA GLU A 52 1.61 12.97 0.27
C GLU A 52 0.55 12.04 0.88
N ILE A 53 0.78 11.60 2.10
CA ILE A 53 -0.05 10.62 2.79
C ILE A 53 -0.42 11.19 4.14
N ASP A 54 -1.73 11.31 4.37
CA ASP A 54 -2.26 11.69 5.68
C ASP A 54 -1.97 10.59 6.71
N ILE A 55 -1.60 11.03 7.91
CA ILE A 55 -1.37 10.18 9.06
C ILE A 55 -2.58 10.30 9.97
N ASP A 56 -3.34 9.22 10.07
CA ASP A 56 -4.34 9.10 11.11
C ASP A 56 -3.67 8.67 12.43
N PRO A 57 -3.62 9.54 13.46
CA PRO A 57 -2.96 9.23 14.73
C PRO A 57 -3.68 8.12 15.53
N ALA A 58 -4.95 7.82 15.24
CA ALA A 58 -5.69 6.77 15.92
C ALA A 58 -5.24 5.37 15.47
N THR A 59 -4.79 5.24 14.22
CA THR A 59 -4.47 3.95 13.58
C THR A 59 -3.00 3.79 13.23
N THR A 60 -2.28 4.90 13.03
CA THR A 60 -0.89 4.89 12.55
C THR A 60 0.09 5.07 13.70
N LYS A 61 0.92 4.05 13.93
CA LYS A 61 2.01 4.07 14.91
C LYS A 61 3.34 4.48 14.27
N GLY A 62 4.22 5.11 15.04
CA GLY A 62 5.60 5.44 14.61
C GLY A 62 5.74 6.72 13.76
N SER A 63 4.66 7.48 13.56
CA SER A 63 4.69 8.75 12.80
C SER A 63 5.59 9.82 13.42
N ALA A 64 5.73 9.83 14.75
CA ALA A 64 6.58 10.78 15.48
C ALA A 64 8.09 10.54 15.28
N GLU A 65 8.47 9.36 14.78
CA GLU A 65 9.87 8.95 14.62
C GLU A 65 10.39 9.16 13.18
N LEU A 66 9.52 9.64 12.28
CA LEU A 66 9.87 9.86 10.88
C LEU A 66 10.87 11.01 10.74
N LYS A 67 12.06 10.68 10.24
CA LYS A 67 13.13 11.66 9.96
C LYS A 67 13.16 12.00 8.48
N VAL A 68 13.23 13.28 8.15
CA VAL A 68 13.50 13.74 6.79
C VAL A 68 14.84 13.17 6.30
N GLY A 69 14.87 12.70 5.06
CA GLY A 69 15.99 12.02 4.42
C GLY A 69 16.08 10.51 4.68
N SER A 70 15.27 9.96 5.60
CA SER A 70 15.25 8.51 5.84
C SER A 70 14.42 7.76 4.79
N THR A 71 14.85 6.55 4.45
CA THR A 71 14.06 5.63 3.63
C THR A 71 13.06 4.90 4.52
N VAL A 72 11.79 4.93 4.13
CA VAL A 72 10.68 4.29 4.86
C VAL A 72 9.78 3.52 3.91
N THR A 73 9.12 2.49 4.43
CA THR A 73 8.01 1.81 3.74
C THR A 73 6.70 2.23 4.40
N VAL A 74 5.86 2.92 3.65
CA VAL A 74 4.53 3.36 4.10
C VAL A 74 3.50 2.37 3.60
N THR A 75 2.71 1.81 4.53
CA THR A 75 1.52 1.01 4.20
C THR A 75 0.31 1.92 4.33
N TYR A 76 -0.50 2.02 3.28
CA TYR A 76 -1.62 2.95 3.21
C TYR A 76 -2.82 2.34 2.50
N VAL A 77 -3.98 2.94 2.71
CA VAL A 77 -5.21 2.58 2.01
C VAL A 77 -5.60 3.75 1.12
N MET A 78 -5.83 3.50 -0.17
CA MET A 78 -6.38 4.52 -1.07
C MET A 78 -7.90 4.48 -1.02
N SER A 79 -8.50 5.61 -0.66
CA SER A 79 -9.95 5.77 -0.61
C SER A 79 -10.38 6.96 -1.45
N ALA A 80 -11.42 6.77 -2.27
CA ALA A 80 -12.07 7.88 -2.96
C ALA A 80 -13.04 8.57 -1.99
N THR A 81 -12.97 9.90 -1.88
CA THR A 81 -13.91 10.69 -1.07
C THR A 81 -15.18 11.07 -1.84
N LYS A 82 -15.07 11.18 -3.17
CA LYS A 82 -16.18 11.47 -4.08
C LYS A 82 -15.86 10.92 -5.46
N ILE A 83 -16.84 10.33 -6.13
CA ILE A 83 -16.75 9.91 -7.54
C ILE A 83 -17.93 10.56 -8.26
N GLU A 84 -17.66 11.34 -9.30
CA GLU A 84 -18.69 11.95 -10.15
C GLU A 84 -18.51 11.47 -11.60
N GLY A 85 -19.56 10.85 -12.16
CA GLY A 85 -19.65 10.53 -13.59
C GLY A 85 -19.44 9.06 -13.97
N GLY A 86 -20.25 8.61 -14.93
CA GLY A 86 -20.25 7.28 -15.53
C GLY A 86 -21.30 7.18 -16.64
N ALA A 87 -21.35 8.15 -17.55
CA ALA A 87 -22.16 8.01 -18.76
C ALA A 87 -21.34 7.22 -19.78
N ALA A 88 -21.63 5.92 -19.90
CA ALA A 88 -21.14 5.12 -21.02
C ALA A 88 -21.76 5.68 -22.30
N SER A 89 -21.01 6.46 -23.09
CA SER A 89 -21.30 6.56 -24.51
C SER A 89 -20.84 5.25 -25.13
N SER A 90 -21.78 4.32 -25.29
CA SER A 90 -21.64 3.13 -26.12
C SER A 90 -21.32 3.54 -27.56
N SER A 91 -20.04 3.61 -27.90
CA SER A 91 -19.60 3.55 -29.29
C SER A 91 -19.81 2.13 -29.79
N LYS A 92 -20.87 1.97 -30.58
CA LYS A 92 -21.24 0.81 -31.37
C LYS A 92 -20.22 0.57 -32.50
N GLU A 93 -19.92 -0.73 -32.74
CA GLU A 93 -19.24 -1.35 -33.90
C GLU A 93 -17.75 -1.03 -34.11
N GLU A 94 -16.86 -1.99 -34.42
CA GLU A 94 -17.01 -3.10 -35.38
C GLU A 94 -16.53 -4.47 -34.88
N THR A 95 -17.34 -5.48 -35.19
CA THR A 95 -16.91 -6.85 -35.46
C THR A 95 -15.98 -6.87 -36.68
N LYS A 96 -14.75 -7.34 -36.53
CA LYS A 96 -14.12 -8.19 -37.56
C LYS A 96 -13.17 -9.20 -36.94
N ALA A 97 -13.55 -10.46 -37.13
CA ALA A 97 -12.79 -11.65 -36.81
C ALA A 97 -11.34 -11.57 -37.31
N SER A 98 -10.40 -11.85 -36.40
CA SER A 98 -9.05 -12.25 -36.76
C SER A 98 -9.05 -13.75 -37.04
N ALA A 99 -9.40 -14.12 -38.28
CA ALA A 99 -8.81 -15.29 -38.91
C ALA A 99 -7.75 -14.75 -39.88
N ASN A 100 -6.48 -15.11 -39.69
CA ASN A 100 -5.43 -14.85 -40.66
C ASN A 100 -4.22 -15.76 -40.38
N PRO A 101 -3.32 -15.93 -41.35
CA PRO A 101 -3.41 -16.82 -42.51
C PRO A 101 -2.48 -18.04 -42.38
#